data_AF-A0A359E0J4-F1
#
_entry.id   AF-A0A359E0J4-F1
#
_cell.length_a   1.000
_cell.length_b   1.000
_cell.length_c   1.000
_cell.angle_alpha   90.00
_cell.angle_beta   90.00
_cell.angle_gamma   90.00
#
_symmetry.space_group_name_H-M   'P 1'
#
loop_
_entity.id
_entity.type
_entity.pdbx_description
1 polymer ?
#
loop_
_entity_poly.entity_id
_entity_poly.type
_entity_poly.pdbx_seq_one_letter_code
_entity_poly.pdbx_strand_id
1 'polypeptide(L)'
;EDISHAFEGVDAVVFTAGSGGNTPKSQTKVIDRDGAIKAIDETKKSGADRFIMVSALKANRDENTWSKPMEHYYEAKAKADEYLRNTDLNYTVLMPGRLTNKEGNSQVILQERIDPIQDETIT
;
A
#
# COMPACT_ATOMS: atom_id res chain seq x y z
N GLU A 1 -14.43 6.28 -12.03
CA GLU A 1 -14.67 5.25 -13.06
C GLU A 1 -15.07 3.95 -12.41
N ASP A 2 -15.81 3.09 -13.11
CA ASP A 2 -16.13 1.73 -12.70
C ASP A 2 -14.96 0.79 -13.03
N ILE A 3 -14.56 -0.04 -12.06
CA ILE A 3 -13.44 -0.99 -12.18
C ILE A 3 -13.86 -2.44 -11.94
N SER A 4 -15.15 -2.71 -11.69
CA SER A 4 -15.67 -4.03 -11.31
C SER A 4 -15.31 -5.15 -12.30
N HIS A 5 -15.37 -4.86 -13.60
CA HIS A 5 -15.00 -5.78 -14.68
C HIS A 5 -13.56 -6.34 -14.56
N ALA A 6 -12.64 -5.61 -13.91
CA ALA A 6 -11.27 -6.07 -13.72
C ALA A 6 -11.13 -7.15 -12.62
N PHE A 7 -12.19 -7.40 -11.85
CA PHE A 7 -12.23 -8.35 -10.74
C PHE A 7 -13.00 -9.63 -11.08
N GLU A 8 -13.54 -9.76 -12.29
CA GLU A 8 -14.28 -10.95 -12.70
C GLU A 8 -13.34 -12.17 -12.82
N GLY A 9 -13.62 -13.22 -12.03
CA GLY A 9 -12.89 -14.50 -12.11
C GLY A 9 -11.46 -14.46 -11.58
N VAL A 10 -11.10 -13.47 -10.76
CA VAL A 10 -9.77 -13.37 -10.15
C VAL A 10 -9.70 -14.13 -8.82
N ASP A 11 -8.59 -14.84 -8.56
CA ASP A 11 -8.36 -15.51 -7.28
C ASP A 11 -7.76 -14.57 -6.22
N ALA A 12 -7.02 -13.55 -6.68
CA ALA A 12 -6.28 -12.63 -5.82
C ALA A 12 -6.10 -11.26 -6.48
N VAL A 13 -6.02 -10.22 -5.65
CA VAL A 13 -5.76 -8.84 -6.07
C VAL A 13 -4.46 -8.34 -5.45
N VAL A 14 -3.62 -7.70 -6.26
CA VAL A 14 -2.40 -7.03 -5.81
C VAL A 14 -2.50 -5.55 -6.15
N PHE A 15 -2.64 -4.70 -5.13
CA PHE A 15 -2.72 -3.26 -5.32
C PHE A 15 -1.32 -2.64 -5.27
N THR A 16 -0.77 -2.37 -6.46
CA THR A 16 0.53 -1.69 -6.64
C THR A 16 0.40 -0.27 -7.19
N ALA A 17 -0.84 0.20 -7.39
CA ALA A 17 -1.08 1.54 -7.92
C ALA A 17 -0.74 2.61 -6.87
N GLY A 18 -0.33 3.78 -7.36
CA GLY A 18 -0.06 4.96 -6.55
C GLY A 18 -0.07 6.20 -7.45
N SER A 19 -0.35 7.36 -6.86
CA SER A 19 -0.42 8.63 -7.60
C SER A 19 0.91 9.01 -8.24
N GLY A 20 2.03 8.59 -7.63
CA GLY A 20 3.38 8.93 -8.04
C GLY A 20 3.76 10.37 -7.68
N GLY A 21 5.04 10.59 -7.36
CA GLY A 21 5.54 11.87 -6.82
C GLY A 21 5.44 13.09 -7.77
N ASN A 22 5.12 12.88 -9.04
CA ASN A 22 4.97 13.93 -10.05
C ASN A 22 3.53 14.45 -10.17
N THR A 23 2.57 13.87 -9.45
CA THR A 23 1.17 14.32 -9.47
C THR A 23 0.88 15.31 -8.35
N PRO A 24 -0.18 16.13 -8.47
CA PRO A 24 -0.63 16.97 -7.37
C PRO A 24 -0.92 16.14 -6.12
N LYS A 25 -0.61 16.66 -4.92
CA LYS A 25 -0.84 15.98 -3.63
C LYS A 25 -2.29 15.47 -3.44
N SER A 26 -3.26 16.13 -4.08
CA SER A 26 -4.66 15.68 -4.07
C SER A 26 -4.84 14.30 -4.68
N GLN A 27 -4.02 13.90 -5.66
CA GLN A 27 -4.06 12.59 -6.29
C GLN A 27 -3.63 11.48 -5.34
N THR A 28 -2.75 11.75 -4.36
CA THR A 28 -2.38 10.75 -3.35
C THR A 28 -3.59 10.27 -2.56
N LYS A 29 -4.51 11.17 -2.21
CA LYS A 29 -5.75 10.79 -1.54
C LYS A 29 -6.67 9.98 -2.47
N VAL A 30 -6.83 10.44 -3.72
CA VAL A 30 -7.74 9.82 -4.69
C VAL A 30 -7.24 8.44 -5.13
N ILE A 31 -5.95 8.27 -5.37
CA ILE A 31 -5.37 7.04 -5.92
C ILE A 31 -4.90 6.12 -4.80
N ASP A 32 -3.99 6.56 -3.94
CA ASP A 32 -3.37 5.68 -2.93
C ASP A 32 -4.33 5.25 -1.82
N ARG A 33 -5.35 6.08 -1.51
CA ARG A 33 -6.35 5.75 -0.50
C ARG A 33 -7.70 5.36 -1.10
N ASP A 34 -8.36 6.26 -1.82
CA ASP A 34 -9.74 6.00 -2.27
C ASP A 34 -9.77 4.92 -3.37
N GLY A 35 -8.78 4.91 -4.27
CA GLY A 35 -8.59 3.85 -5.25
C GLY A 35 -8.27 2.50 -4.61
N ALA A 36 -7.43 2.48 -3.57
CA ALA A 36 -7.13 1.28 -2.81
C ALA A 36 -8.36 0.72 -2.10
N ILE A 37 -9.11 1.56 -1.38
CA ILE A 37 -10.37 1.18 -0.71
C ILE A 37 -11.37 0.64 -1.72
N LYS A 38 -11.51 1.29 -2.88
CA LYS A 38 -12.38 0.80 -3.93
C LYS A 38 -11.97 -0.58 -4.44
N ALA A 39 -10.68 -0.82 -4.64
CA ALA A 39 -10.19 -2.14 -5.04
C ALA A 39 -10.46 -3.20 -3.97
N ILE A 40 -10.33 -2.85 -2.68
CA ILE A 40 -10.69 -3.74 -1.56
C ILE A 40 -12.17 -4.10 -1.61
N ASP A 41 -13.05 -3.12 -1.83
CA ASP A 41 -14.49 -3.34 -1.93
C ASP A 41 -14.87 -4.22 -3.13
N GLU A 42 -14.26 -3.99 -4.30
CA GLU A 42 -14.51 -4.83 -5.48
C GLU A 42 -13.97 -6.26 -5.32
N THR A 43 -12.85 -6.42 -4.60
CA THR A 43 -12.33 -7.76 -4.25
C THR A 43 -13.39 -8.55 -3.48
N LYS A 44 -13.97 -7.95 -2.43
CA LYS A 44 -15.05 -8.59 -1.66
C LYS A 44 -16.26 -8.93 -2.51
N LYS A 45 -16.69 -8.02 -3.38
CA LYS A 45 -17.87 -8.22 -4.24
C LYS A 45 -17.66 -9.33 -5.27
N SER A 46 -16.44 -9.48 -5.77
CA SER A 46 -16.10 -10.51 -6.76
C SER A 46 -16.06 -11.93 -6.19
N GLY A 47 -15.98 -12.08 -4.86
CA GLY A 47 -15.81 -13.37 -4.19
C GLY A 47 -14.35 -13.83 -4.09
N ALA A 48 -13.39 -12.98 -4.47
CA ALA A 48 -11.97 -13.23 -4.22
C ALA A 48 -11.65 -12.99 -2.74
N ASP A 49 -10.91 -13.90 -2.12
CA ASP A 49 -10.56 -13.81 -0.69
C ASP A 49 -9.18 -13.20 -0.46
N ARG A 50 -8.29 -13.19 -1.47
CA ARG A 50 -6.88 -12.81 -1.31
C ARG A 50 -6.62 -11.38 -1.77
N PHE A 51 -6.04 -10.55 -0.89
CA PHE A 51 -5.64 -9.18 -1.22
C PHE A 51 -4.21 -8.87 -0.74
N ILE A 52 -3.37 -8.30 -1.61
CA ILE A 52 -2.02 -7.86 -1.27
C ILE A 52 -1.93 -6.35 -1.50
N MET A 53 -1.61 -5.62 -0.44
CA MET A 53 -1.38 -4.16 -0.49
C MET A 53 0.10 -3.87 -0.55
N VAL A 54 0.54 -3.07 -1.52
CA VAL A 54 1.87 -2.45 -1.51
C VAL A 54 1.76 -1.05 -0.89
N SER A 55 2.07 -0.99 0.40
CA SER A 55 2.03 0.20 1.24
C SER A 55 3.42 0.85 1.33
N ALA A 56 3.80 1.38 2.50
CA ALA A 56 5.07 2.04 2.74
C ALA A 56 5.59 1.77 4.16
N LEU A 57 6.92 1.62 4.29
CA LEU A 57 7.59 1.61 5.58
C LEU A 57 7.21 2.88 6.35
N LYS A 58 6.90 2.73 7.64
CA LYS A 58 6.42 3.80 8.55
C LYS A 58 4.93 4.14 8.45
N ALA A 59 4.18 3.65 7.47
CA ALA A 59 2.73 3.89 7.40
C ALA A 59 1.95 3.35 8.62
N ASN A 60 2.52 2.38 9.34
CA ASN A 60 1.98 1.83 10.60
C ASN A 60 2.64 2.40 11.88
N ARG A 61 3.44 3.47 11.77
CA ARG A 61 4.10 4.11 12.92
C ARG A 61 3.34 5.34 13.37
N ASP A 62 3.69 5.84 14.55
CA ASP A 62 3.19 7.10 15.10
C ASP A 62 3.39 8.24 14.08
N GLU A 63 2.35 9.03 13.86
CA GLU A 63 2.32 10.13 12.89
C GLU A 63 3.42 11.17 13.16
N ASN A 64 3.84 11.33 14.42
CA ASN A 64 4.94 12.22 14.82
C ASN A 64 6.31 11.78 14.25
N THR A 65 6.42 10.53 13.77
CA THR A 65 7.63 10.02 13.11
C THR A 65 7.69 10.37 11.62
N TRP A 66 6.61 10.90 11.06
CA TRP A 66 6.53 11.25 9.64
C TRP A 66 7.12 12.63 9.37
N SER A 67 7.89 12.75 8.28
CA SER A 67 8.36 14.05 7.83
C SER A 67 7.19 14.86 7.26
N LYS A 68 7.07 16.15 7.62
CA LYS A 68 6.01 17.06 7.13
C LYS A 68 5.74 16.99 5.61
N PRO A 69 6.75 16.92 4.72
CA PRO A 69 6.48 16.83 3.28
C PRO A 69 5.74 15.55 2.86
N MET A 70 5.95 14.45 3.59
CA MET A 70 5.43 13.11 3.30
C MET A 70 4.22 12.72 4.14
N GLU A 71 3.82 13.55 5.12
CA GLU A 71 2.72 13.28 6.05
C GLU A 71 1.44 12.85 5.32
N HIS A 72 0.99 13.63 4.33
CA HIS A 72 -0.17 13.31 3.50
C HIS A 72 -0.09 11.95 2.77
N TYR A 73 1.12 11.51 2.42
CA TYR A 73 1.33 10.22 1.76
C TYR A 73 1.22 9.07 2.76
N TYR A 74 1.87 9.20 3.92
CA TYR A 74 1.77 8.20 4.97
C TYR A 74 0.34 8.10 5.52
N GLU A 75 -0.35 9.21 5.69
CA GLU A 75 -1.76 9.24 6.10
C GLU A 75 -2.65 8.49 5.09
N ALA A 76 -2.44 8.70 3.79
CA ALA A 76 -3.20 8.00 2.75
C ALA A 76 -2.97 6.48 2.80
N LYS A 77 -1.71 6.05 2.90
CA LYS A 77 -1.35 4.63 3.01
C LYS A 77 -1.86 4.01 4.30
N ALA A 78 -1.68 4.67 5.45
CA ALA A 78 -2.15 4.22 6.75
C ALA A 78 -3.67 3.99 6.76
N LYS A 79 -4.44 4.91 6.17
CA LYS A 79 -5.91 4.79 6.07
C LYS A 79 -6.35 3.64 5.17
N ALA A 80 -5.66 3.41 4.06
CA ALA A 80 -5.94 2.28 3.18
C ALA A 80 -5.60 0.94 3.87
N ASP A 81 -4.48 0.88 4.57
CA ASP A 81 -4.04 -0.28 5.33
C ASP A 81 -5.00 -0.60 6.47
N GLU A 82 -5.41 0.40 7.25
CA GLU A 82 -6.38 0.26 8.33
C GLU A 82 -7.73 -0.24 7.79
N TYR A 83 -8.19 0.32 6.67
CA TYR A 83 -9.41 -0.14 6.01
C TYR A 83 -9.31 -1.63 5.65
N LEU A 84 -8.22 -2.05 5.02
CA LEU A 84 -7.96 -3.45 4.68
C LEU A 84 -7.92 -4.36 5.92
N ARG A 85 -7.26 -3.93 7.00
CA ARG A 85 -7.14 -4.69 8.26
C ARG A 85 -8.48 -4.90 8.95
N ASN A 86 -9.43 -3.99 8.75
CA ASN A 86 -10.80 -4.08 9.28
C ASN A 86 -11.73 -4.91 8.38
N THR A 87 -11.20 -5.59 7.36
CA THR A 87 -11.94 -6.54 6.53
C THR A 87 -11.74 -7.98 6.97
N ASP A 88 -12.54 -8.86 6.38
CA ASP A 88 -12.47 -10.32 6.45
C ASP A 88 -11.61 -10.96 5.35
N LEU A 89 -11.01 -10.16 4.46
CA LEU A 89 -10.14 -10.66 3.40
C LEU A 89 -8.87 -11.30 3.99
N ASN A 90 -8.37 -12.35 3.34
CA ASN A 90 -7.05 -12.88 3.59
C ASN A 90 -5.99 -11.92 3.02
N TYR A 91 -5.55 -10.96 3.83
CA TYR A 91 -4.69 -9.88 3.37
C TYR A 91 -3.20 -10.07 3.66
N THR A 92 -2.36 -9.34 2.92
CA THR A 92 -0.97 -9.05 3.30
C THR A 92 -0.65 -7.61 2.97
N VAL A 93 -0.08 -6.88 3.92
CA VAL A 93 0.41 -5.51 3.71
C VAL A 93 1.92 -5.54 3.63
N LEU A 94 2.46 -5.32 2.43
CA LEU A 94 3.89 -5.18 2.20
C LEU A 94 4.26 -3.71 2.39
N MET A 95 5.19 -3.42 3.31
CA MET A 95 5.65 -2.07 3.65
C MET A 95 7.11 -1.87 3.26
N PRO A 96 7.41 -1.74 1.95
CA PRO A 96 8.77 -1.54 1.49
C PRO A 96 9.33 -0.20 1.96
N GLY A 97 10.65 -0.14 2.08
CA GLY A 97 11.36 1.12 2.22
C GLY A 97 11.35 1.96 0.93
N ARG A 98 12.17 3.01 0.89
CA ARG A 98 12.47 3.83 -0.29
C ARG A 98 12.93 2.96 -1.46
N LEU A 99 12.08 2.91 -2.49
CA LEU A 99 12.40 2.21 -3.74
C LEU A 99 13.55 2.90 -4.48
N THR A 100 14.37 2.10 -5.16
CA THR A 100 15.43 2.57 -6.06
C THR A 100 15.37 1.80 -7.38
N ASN A 101 16.00 2.34 -8.43
CA ASN A 101 16.09 1.68 -9.73
C ASN A 101 17.42 0.92 -9.92
N LYS A 102 18.10 0.57 -8.83
CA LYS A 102 19.32 -0.24 -8.90
C LYS A 102 18.95 -1.69 -9.15
N GLU A 103 19.91 -2.48 -9.62
CA GLU A 103 19.72 -3.91 -9.79
C GLU A 103 19.48 -4.60 -8.44
N GLY A 104 18.48 -5.48 -8.39
CA GLY A 104 18.16 -6.27 -7.21
C GLY A 104 19.24 -7.29 -6.89
N ASN A 105 19.55 -7.46 -5.60
CA ASN A 105 20.52 -8.46 -5.13
C ASN A 105 19.87 -9.78 -4.66
N SER A 106 18.55 -9.93 -4.87
CA SER A 106 17.74 -11.08 -4.43
C SER A 106 17.74 -11.33 -2.91
N GLN A 107 18.10 -10.35 -2.09
CA GLN A 107 18.12 -10.44 -0.63
C GLN A 107 17.23 -9.37 -0.01
N VAL A 108 16.41 -9.77 0.97
CA VAL A 108 15.55 -8.87 1.72
C VAL A 108 15.52 -9.27 3.19
N ILE A 109 15.30 -8.27 4.06
CA ILE A 109 14.97 -8.50 5.46
C ILE A 109 13.45 -8.37 5.60
N LEU A 110 12.80 -9.43 6.06
CA LEU A 110 11.37 -9.45 6.33
C LEU A 110 11.13 -9.58 7.83
N GLN A 111 10.45 -8.58 8.41
CA GLN A 111 10.05 -8.56 9.81
C GLN A 111 8.71 -7.84 9.93
N GLU A 112 7.91 -8.21 10.94
CA GLU A 112 6.69 -7.47 11.27
C GLU A 112 7.01 -6.01 11.67
N ARG A 113 8.15 -5.80 12.33
CA ARG A 113 8.68 -4.49 12.70
C ARG A 113 10.20 -4.48 12.59
N ILE A 114 10.73 -3.62 11.73
CA ILE A 114 12.18 -3.38 11.58
C ILE A 114 12.61 -2.24 12.52
N ASP A 115 13.44 -2.55 13.51
CA ASP A 115 13.96 -1.59 14.49
C ASP A 115 15.38 -2.01 14.96
N PRO A 116 16.41 -1.14 14.87
CA PRO A 116 16.41 0.16 14.22
C PRO A 116 16.31 0.03 12.70
N ILE A 117 15.70 1.03 12.07
CA ILE A 117 15.79 1.18 10.62
C ILE A 117 17.21 1.68 10.29
N GLN A 118 18.07 0.81 9.74
CA GLN A 118 19.45 1.16 9.36
C GLN A 118 19.54 1.55 7.88
N ASP A 119 18.95 0.74 7.00
CA ASP A 119 18.79 1.04 5.58
C ASP A 119 17.30 1.06 5.26
N GLU A 120 16.84 2.21 4.75
CA GLU A 120 15.46 2.39 4.31
C GLU A 120 15.29 2.02 2.85
N THR A 121 16.30 1.59 2.12
CA THR A 121 16.19 1.39 0.68
C THR A 121 15.89 -0.05 0.30
N ILE A 122 15.15 -0.20 -0.79
CA ILE A 122 14.94 -1.48 -1.45
C ILE A 122 15.12 -1.29 -2.97
N THR A 123 15.78 -2.25 -3.59
CA THR A 123 16.12 -2.29 -5.02
C THR A 123 15.22 -3.28 -5.73
#